data_AF-A0A2A3E454-F1
#
_entry.id   AF-A0A2A3E454-F1
#
_cell.length_a   1.000
_cell.length_b   1.000
_cell.length_c   1.000
_cell.angle_alpha   90.00
_cell.angle_beta   90.00
_cell.angle_gamma   90.00
#
_symmetry.space_group_name_H-M   'P 1'
#
loop_
_entity.id
_entity.type
_entity.pdbx_description
1 polymer ?
#
loop_
_entity_poly.entity_id
_entity_poly.type
_entity_poly.pdbx_seq_one_letter_code
_entity_poly.pdbx_strand_id
1 'polypeptide(L)'
;MNMYQAINNGLRIAMTKDPNAVIFGEDVGFGGVFRCTINLQKEFGKERVFNTPLCEQGIAGFGIGLATAGVTAIAEIQFADYIFPAFDQLVNEAAKIRYRSGGEFECGKLTVRAPCGAVGHGGLYHSQSPEAYFAHTPGLKIVMPRGAKQAKGLLLSCIEEPDPCIMFEPKILYRAAIDDVPTAHYKIEIGKAEVVREGDAVTLVGWGTQVHVLLEVADLVQEELGASCEVIDLISILPWDTELVCKEECFLHLEAPIQRVTGWDTPFPHIFEPFYLPDKWRCFAAVKNILNY
;
A
#
# COMPACT_ATOMS: atom_id res chain seq x y z
N MET A 1 -9.87 1.87 16.06
CA MET A 1 -9.56 0.50 15.59
C MET A 1 -8.08 0.43 15.26
N ASN A 2 -7.42 -0.71 15.45
CA ASN A 2 -6.09 -0.88 14.84
C ASN A 2 -6.20 -1.19 13.33
N MET A 3 -5.09 -1.19 12.61
CA MET A 3 -5.12 -1.30 11.15
C MET A 3 -5.71 -2.63 10.65
N TYR A 4 -5.39 -3.78 11.26
CA TYR A 4 -5.99 -5.05 10.82
C TYR A 4 -7.51 -5.09 11.07
N GLN A 5 -7.98 -4.49 12.17
CA GLN A 5 -9.40 -4.37 12.48
C GLN A 5 -10.11 -3.44 11.49
N ALA A 6 -9.45 -2.34 11.08
CA ALA A 6 -9.98 -1.41 10.09
C ALA A 6 -10.12 -2.08 8.71
N ILE A 7 -9.11 -2.87 8.29
CA ILE A 7 -9.17 -3.70 7.08
C ILE A 7 -10.33 -4.70 7.18
N ASN A 8 -10.43 -5.45 8.29
CA ASN A 8 -11.53 -6.39 8.51
C ASN A 8 -12.90 -5.71 8.44
N ASN A 9 -13.02 -4.50 8.98
CA ASN A 9 -14.24 -3.72 8.93
C ASN A 9 -14.57 -3.27 7.48
N GLY A 10 -13.57 -2.83 6.72
CA GLY A 10 -13.72 -2.51 5.29
C GLY A 10 -14.16 -3.72 4.45
N LEU A 11 -13.52 -4.87 4.64
CA LEU A 11 -13.90 -6.13 3.98
C LEU A 11 -15.36 -6.52 4.28
N ARG A 12 -15.77 -6.43 5.55
CA ARG A 12 -17.16 -6.68 5.95
C ARG A 12 -18.14 -5.76 5.22
N ILE A 13 -17.86 -4.47 5.15
CA ILE A 13 -18.70 -3.50 4.43
C ILE A 13 -18.81 -3.86 2.95
N ALA A 14 -17.70 -4.18 2.30
CA ALA A 14 -17.68 -4.58 0.90
C ALA A 14 -18.56 -5.82 0.66
N MET A 15 -18.42 -6.85 1.51
CA MET A 15 -19.19 -8.10 1.40
C MET A 15 -20.68 -7.95 1.73
N THR A 16 -21.03 -7.04 2.65
CA THR A 16 -22.43 -6.71 2.95
C THR A 16 -23.07 -5.93 1.79
N LYS A 17 -22.33 -4.99 1.19
CA LYS A 17 -22.83 -4.13 0.10
C LYS A 17 -22.97 -4.89 -1.22
N ASP A 18 -22.01 -5.75 -1.54
CA ASP A 18 -21.99 -6.52 -2.78
C ASP A 18 -22.17 -8.01 -2.47
N PRO A 19 -23.33 -8.62 -2.80
CA PRO A 19 -23.57 -10.05 -2.57
C PRO A 19 -22.67 -10.95 -3.42
N ASN A 20 -22.06 -10.43 -4.49
CA ASN A 20 -21.15 -11.17 -5.35
C ASN A 20 -19.70 -11.08 -4.87
N ALA A 21 -19.36 -10.23 -3.90
CA ALA A 21 -17.97 -10.10 -3.45
C ALA A 21 -17.47 -11.38 -2.77
N VAL A 22 -16.26 -11.80 -3.11
CA VAL A 22 -15.57 -12.95 -2.54
C VAL A 22 -14.17 -12.59 -2.06
N ILE A 23 -13.73 -13.24 -0.98
CA ILE A 23 -12.39 -13.13 -0.42
C ILE A 23 -11.74 -14.50 -0.51
N PHE A 24 -10.54 -14.56 -1.08
CA PHE A 24 -9.82 -15.82 -1.23
C PHE A 24 -8.31 -15.60 -1.17
N GLY A 25 -7.61 -16.66 -0.80
CA GLY A 25 -6.17 -16.69 -0.64
C GLY A 25 -5.78 -17.81 0.32
N GLU A 26 -4.51 -17.88 0.66
CA GLU A 26 -4.03 -18.84 1.65
C GLU A 26 -4.52 -18.46 3.04
N ASP A 27 -5.09 -19.41 3.77
CA ASP A 27 -5.44 -19.29 5.19
C ASP A 27 -6.49 -18.22 5.58
N VAL A 28 -7.10 -17.54 4.60
CA VAL A 28 -8.11 -16.50 4.86
C VAL A 28 -9.37 -17.02 5.56
N GLY A 29 -9.68 -18.31 5.43
CA GLY A 29 -10.91 -18.92 5.94
C GLY A 29 -11.02 -18.96 7.46
N PHE A 30 -9.90 -19.19 8.18
CA PHE A 30 -9.91 -19.14 9.65
C PHE A 30 -9.71 -17.71 10.19
N GLY A 31 -9.30 -16.79 9.33
CA GLY A 31 -9.11 -15.37 9.65
C GLY A 31 -7.81 -14.76 9.11
N GLY A 32 -6.98 -15.54 8.41
CA GLY A 32 -5.68 -15.12 7.91
C GLY A 32 -4.62 -15.06 9.01
N VAL A 33 -3.35 -15.18 8.62
CA VAL A 33 -2.20 -15.17 9.54
C VAL A 33 -2.06 -13.84 10.31
N PHE A 34 -2.55 -12.74 9.73
CA PHE A 34 -2.61 -11.41 10.36
C PHE A 34 -3.97 -11.04 10.97
N ARG A 35 -4.95 -11.96 10.97
CA ARG A 35 -6.33 -11.77 11.45
C ARG A 35 -7.19 -10.77 10.65
N CYS A 36 -6.75 -10.35 9.46
CA CYS A 36 -7.49 -9.40 8.62
C CYS A 36 -8.88 -9.91 8.19
N THR A 37 -9.08 -11.23 8.08
CA THR A 37 -10.36 -11.83 7.65
C THR A 37 -11.11 -12.55 8.77
N ILE A 38 -10.71 -12.34 10.03
CA ILE A 38 -11.31 -13.03 11.18
C ILE A 38 -12.84 -12.88 11.21
N ASN A 39 -13.52 -14.00 11.48
CA ASN A 39 -14.98 -14.15 11.52
C ASN A 39 -15.74 -13.93 10.20
N LEU A 40 -15.11 -13.48 9.10
CA LEU A 40 -15.82 -13.20 7.85
C LEU A 40 -16.40 -14.46 7.22
N GLN A 41 -15.69 -15.60 7.26
CA GLN A 41 -16.24 -16.87 6.75
C GLN A 41 -17.47 -17.34 7.53
N LYS A 42 -17.49 -17.12 8.86
CA LYS A 42 -18.65 -17.46 9.69
C LYS A 42 -19.85 -16.57 9.35
N GLU A 43 -19.62 -15.32 8.99
CA GLU A 43 -20.64 -14.32 8.67
C GLU A 43 -21.20 -14.47 7.25
N PHE A 44 -20.33 -14.68 6.25
CA PHE A 44 -20.70 -14.68 4.83
C PHE A 44 -20.70 -16.06 4.16
N GLY A 45 -20.26 -17.09 4.88
CA GLY A 45 -20.24 -18.47 4.40
C GLY A 45 -18.94 -18.86 3.67
N LYS A 46 -18.73 -20.18 3.55
CA LYS A 46 -17.55 -20.77 2.92
C LYS A 46 -17.45 -20.50 1.42
N GLU A 47 -18.57 -20.25 0.75
CA GLU A 47 -18.58 -19.94 -0.69
C GLU A 47 -18.04 -18.53 -1.00
N ARG A 48 -18.03 -17.63 0.00
CA ARG A 48 -17.62 -16.23 -0.18
C ARG A 48 -16.31 -15.87 0.52
N VAL A 49 -15.87 -16.67 1.49
CA VAL A 49 -14.56 -16.54 2.12
C VAL A 49 -13.92 -17.91 2.19
N PHE A 50 -12.94 -18.20 1.32
CA PHE A 50 -12.39 -19.55 1.18
C PHE A 50 -10.88 -19.57 0.99
N ASN A 51 -10.28 -20.68 1.44
CA ASN A 51 -8.87 -20.95 1.21
C ASN A 51 -8.64 -21.42 -0.22
N THR A 52 -7.55 -20.97 -0.83
CA THR A 52 -7.02 -21.52 -2.08
C THR A 52 -5.96 -22.59 -1.79
N PRO A 53 -5.58 -23.42 -2.78
CA PRO A 53 -4.28 -24.07 -2.76
C PRO A 53 -3.14 -23.05 -2.61
N LEU A 54 -1.99 -23.52 -2.13
CA LEU A 54 -0.80 -22.69 -1.89
C LEU A 54 -0.09 -22.41 -3.23
N CYS A 55 -0.53 -21.37 -3.94
CA CYS A 55 -0.10 -21.05 -5.30
C CYS A 55 -0.53 -19.63 -5.72
N GLU A 56 0.38 -18.67 -5.61
CA GLU A 56 0.09 -17.24 -5.81
C GLU A 56 -0.26 -16.90 -7.26
N GLN A 57 0.39 -17.54 -8.24
CA GLN A 57 -0.02 -17.41 -9.65
C GLN A 57 -1.45 -17.88 -9.88
N GLY A 58 -1.87 -18.93 -9.18
CA GLY A 58 -3.22 -19.46 -9.22
C GLY A 58 -4.21 -18.50 -8.58
N ILE A 59 -3.86 -17.92 -7.41
CA ILE A 59 -4.66 -16.90 -6.73
C ILE A 59 -4.93 -15.71 -7.65
N ALA A 60 -3.89 -15.14 -8.26
CA ALA A 60 -4.05 -13.99 -9.14
C ALA A 60 -4.85 -14.33 -10.41
N GLY A 61 -4.50 -15.41 -11.12
CA GLY A 61 -5.22 -15.82 -12.33
C GLY A 61 -6.69 -16.17 -12.07
N PHE A 62 -6.97 -16.83 -10.95
CA PHE A 62 -8.34 -17.11 -10.50
C PHE A 62 -9.12 -15.82 -10.22
N GLY A 63 -8.50 -14.86 -9.54
CA GLY A 63 -9.09 -13.54 -9.29
C GLY A 63 -9.40 -12.75 -10.55
N ILE A 64 -8.51 -12.77 -11.55
CA ILE A 64 -8.74 -12.14 -12.86
C ILE A 64 -9.95 -12.79 -13.54
N GLY A 65 -10.05 -14.12 -13.52
CA GLY A 65 -11.19 -14.85 -14.10
C GLY A 65 -12.51 -14.47 -13.45
N LEU A 66 -12.57 -14.42 -12.12
CA LEU A 66 -13.74 -13.95 -11.38
C LEU A 66 -14.12 -12.50 -11.74
N ALA A 67 -13.14 -11.59 -11.72
CA ALA A 67 -13.36 -10.18 -12.03
C ALA A 67 -13.88 -9.99 -13.46
N THR A 68 -13.37 -10.76 -14.42
CA THR A 68 -13.85 -10.76 -15.82
C THR A 68 -15.28 -11.26 -15.95
N ALA A 69 -15.72 -12.15 -15.06
CA ALA A 69 -17.11 -12.60 -14.95
C ALA A 69 -18.01 -11.61 -14.17
N GLY A 70 -17.48 -10.44 -13.76
CA GLY A 70 -18.23 -9.41 -13.05
C GLY A 70 -18.31 -9.61 -11.53
N VAL A 71 -17.57 -10.57 -10.98
CA VAL A 71 -17.46 -10.84 -9.52
C VAL A 71 -16.45 -9.89 -8.88
N THR A 72 -16.79 -9.33 -7.72
CA THR A 72 -15.82 -8.55 -6.93
C THR A 72 -14.84 -9.49 -6.24
N ALA A 73 -13.61 -9.54 -6.76
CA ALA A 73 -12.59 -10.50 -6.40
C ALA A 73 -11.54 -9.85 -5.48
N ILE A 74 -11.55 -10.21 -4.21
CA ILE A 74 -10.62 -9.68 -3.20
C ILE A 74 -9.60 -10.77 -2.84
N ALA A 75 -8.47 -10.76 -3.55
CA ALA A 75 -7.40 -11.73 -3.38
C ALA A 75 -6.43 -11.32 -2.27
N GLU A 76 -6.04 -12.25 -1.41
CA GLU A 76 -4.93 -12.08 -0.45
C GLU A 76 -3.69 -12.85 -0.93
N ILE A 77 -2.56 -12.15 -1.06
CA ILE A 77 -1.24 -12.75 -1.14
C ILE A 77 -0.62 -12.64 0.26
N GLN A 78 -0.16 -13.76 0.82
CA GLN A 78 0.10 -13.86 2.26
C GLN A 78 1.23 -12.92 2.75
N PHE A 79 2.22 -12.65 1.90
CA PHE A 79 3.22 -11.58 2.08
C PHE A 79 3.54 -10.98 0.72
N ALA A 80 3.82 -9.67 0.66
CA ALA A 80 4.23 -9.00 -0.57
C ALA A 80 5.51 -9.61 -1.16
N ASP A 81 6.35 -10.21 -0.32
CA ASP A 81 7.53 -11.00 -0.69
C ASP A 81 7.19 -12.21 -1.59
N TYR A 82 5.97 -12.74 -1.48
CA TYR A 82 5.47 -13.90 -2.22
C TYR A 82 4.59 -13.52 -3.41
N ILE A 83 4.50 -12.24 -3.77
CA ILE A 83 3.68 -11.80 -4.92
C ILE A 83 4.32 -12.12 -6.27
N PHE A 84 5.62 -12.41 -6.31
CA PHE A 84 6.36 -12.56 -7.57
C PHE A 84 5.96 -13.77 -8.44
N PRO A 85 5.54 -14.93 -7.92
CA PRO A 85 4.93 -15.96 -8.76
C PRO A 85 3.70 -15.46 -9.51
N ALA A 86 2.93 -14.53 -8.92
CA ALA A 86 1.78 -13.89 -9.56
C ALA A 86 2.15 -12.73 -10.51
N PHE A 87 3.44 -12.37 -10.63
CA PHE A 87 3.86 -11.17 -11.36
C PHE A 87 3.40 -11.19 -12.82
N ASP A 88 3.51 -12.33 -13.51
CA ASP A 88 3.05 -12.46 -14.89
C ASP A 88 1.53 -12.24 -15.02
N GLN A 89 0.73 -12.82 -14.12
CA GLN A 89 -0.72 -12.63 -14.10
C GLN A 89 -1.09 -11.16 -13.83
N LEU A 90 -0.40 -10.48 -12.91
CA LEU A 90 -0.72 -9.09 -12.61
C LEU A 90 -0.26 -8.14 -13.72
N VAL A 91 0.94 -8.36 -14.26
CA VAL A 91 1.57 -7.46 -15.22
C VAL A 91 1.10 -7.70 -16.64
N ASN A 92 1.09 -8.94 -17.12
CA ASN A 92 0.75 -9.24 -18.51
C ASN A 92 -0.75 -9.47 -18.73
N GLU A 93 -1.46 -9.98 -17.72
CA GLU A 93 -2.89 -10.27 -17.85
C GLU A 93 -3.76 -9.15 -17.24
N ALA A 94 -3.74 -8.96 -15.92
CA ALA A 94 -4.64 -8.05 -15.23
C ALA A 94 -4.52 -6.60 -15.73
N ALA A 95 -3.29 -6.07 -15.76
CA ALA A 95 -3.05 -4.69 -16.18
C ALA A 95 -3.45 -4.40 -17.63
N LYS A 96 -3.48 -5.43 -18.50
CA LYS A 96 -3.61 -5.25 -19.94
C LYS A 96 -4.95 -5.71 -20.50
N ILE A 97 -5.78 -6.43 -19.74
CA ILE A 97 -7.00 -7.07 -20.27
C ILE A 97 -8.00 -6.06 -20.87
N ARG A 98 -8.22 -4.91 -20.20
CA ARG A 98 -9.07 -3.81 -20.70
C ARG A 98 -8.52 -3.25 -22.01
N TYR A 99 -7.22 -2.97 -22.05
CA TYR A 99 -6.57 -2.39 -23.21
C TYR A 99 -6.54 -3.35 -24.41
N ARG A 100 -6.08 -4.59 -24.19
CA ARG A 100 -5.90 -5.60 -25.26
C ARG A 100 -7.23 -6.07 -25.88
N SER A 101 -8.33 -5.92 -25.15
CA SER A 101 -9.67 -6.27 -25.63
C SER A 101 -10.42 -5.10 -26.27
N GLY A 102 -9.85 -3.87 -26.27
CA GLY A 102 -10.57 -2.68 -26.72
C GLY A 102 -11.75 -2.30 -25.80
N GLY A 103 -11.72 -2.74 -24.53
CA GLY A 103 -12.79 -2.50 -23.56
C GLY A 103 -13.88 -3.58 -23.49
N GLU A 104 -13.82 -4.63 -24.33
CA GLU A 104 -14.80 -5.72 -24.33
C GLU A 104 -14.70 -6.63 -23.09
N PHE A 105 -13.50 -6.76 -22.52
CA PHE A 105 -13.24 -7.52 -21.28
C PHE A 105 -12.40 -6.69 -20.32
N GLU A 106 -12.75 -6.72 -19.04
CA GLU A 106 -12.05 -6.02 -17.97
C GLU A 106 -11.91 -6.90 -16.73
N CYS A 107 -10.92 -6.64 -15.88
CA CYS A 107 -10.81 -7.25 -14.56
C CYS A 107 -10.74 -6.17 -13.46
N GLY A 108 -11.44 -5.05 -13.67
CA GLY A 108 -11.42 -3.89 -12.77
C GLY A 108 -11.81 -4.23 -11.34
N LYS A 109 -12.74 -5.17 -11.18
CA LYS A 109 -13.21 -5.65 -9.87
C LYS A 109 -12.22 -6.54 -9.11
N LEU A 110 -10.96 -6.61 -9.53
CA LEU A 110 -9.89 -7.31 -8.83
C LEU A 110 -9.17 -6.35 -7.88
N THR A 111 -9.16 -6.69 -6.60
CA THR A 111 -8.25 -6.09 -5.61
C THR A 111 -7.34 -7.17 -5.05
N VAL A 112 -6.04 -7.00 -5.21
CA VAL A 112 -5.01 -7.83 -4.58
C VAL A 112 -4.47 -7.08 -3.37
N ARG A 113 -4.45 -7.75 -2.22
CA ARG A 113 -3.91 -7.18 -0.98
C ARG A 113 -2.81 -8.05 -0.42
N ALA A 114 -1.73 -7.41 0.05
CA ALA A 114 -0.54 -8.12 0.51
C ALA A 114 0.16 -7.38 1.66
N PRO A 115 0.49 -8.05 2.78
CA PRO A 115 1.31 -7.48 3.84
C PRO A 115 2.72 -7.14 3.35
N CYS A 116 3.17 -5.89 3.48
CA CYS A 116 4.47 -5.42 2.98
C CYS A 116 5.34 -4.81 4.08
N GLY A 117 6.58 -4.46 3.71
CA GLY A 117 7.48 -3.62 4.51
C GLY A 117 8.16 -4.33 5.68
N ALA A 118 9.17 -3.68 6.25
CA ALA A 118 9.96 -4.19 7.36
C ALA A 118 9.14 -4.46 8.63
N VAL A 119 9.62 -5.35 9.50
CA VAL A 119 8.91 -5.77 10.73
C VAL A 119 9.83 -6.01 11.94
N GLY A 120 11.11 -5.62 11.84
CA GLY A 120 12.12 -5.73 12.89
C GLY A 120 12.98 -7.00 12.82
N HIS A 121 12.47 -8.07 12.21
CA HIS A 121 13.12 -9.38 12.18
C HIS A 121 12.64 -10.24 10.99
N GLY A 122 12.21 -9.62 9.89
CA GLY A 122 11.58 -10.34 8.78
C GLY A 122 12.58 -11.06 7.86
N GLY A 123 13.85 -10.64 7.88
CA GLY A 123 14.86 -11.12 6.95
C GLY A 123 14.47 -10.83 5.50
N LEU A 124 14.89 -11.70 4.58
CA LEU A 124 14.75 -11.46 3.14
C LEU A 124 13.30 -11.57 2.62
N TYR A 125 12.46 -12.38 3.27
CA TYR A 125 11.18 -12.84 2.71
C TYR A 125 9.96 -12.47 3.54
N HIS A 126 10.12 -11.58 4.52
CA HIS A 126 8.99 -10.97 5.24
C HIS A 126 9.18 -9.46 5.43
N SER A 127 9.90 -8.80 4.52
CA SER A 127 10.33 -7.40 4.70
C SER A 127 10.28 -6.56 3.43
N GLN A 128 10.01 -7.17 2.27
CA GLN A 128 10.08 -6.46 0.99
C GLN A 128 8.98 -5.40 0.85
N SER A 129 9.32 -4.35 0.11
CA SER A 129 8.40 -3.31 -0.38
C SER A 129 8.53 -3.31 -1.90
N PRO A 130 7.69 -4.09 -2.62
CA PRO A 130 7.90 -4.38 -4.04
C PRO A 130 7.19 -3.39 -4.99
N GLU A 131 6.67 -2.27 -4.47
CA GLU A 131 5.85 -1.32 -5.24
C GLU A 131 6.54 -0.82 -6.50
N ALA A 132 7.86 -0.63 -6.48
CA ALA A 132 8.63 -0.16 -7.63
C ALA A 132 8.62 -1.16 -8.81
N TYR A 133 8.53 -2.47 -8.55
CA TYR A 133 8.40 -3.48 -9.61
C TYR A 133 7.08 -3.33 -10.36
N PHE A 134 6.02 -2.94 -9.66
CA PHE A 134 4.69 -2.79 -10.23
C PHE A 134 4.44 -1.37 -10.76
N ALA A 135 5.10 -0.35 -10.24
CA ALA A 135 4.94 1.05 -10.64
C ALA A 135 5.25 1.30 -12.12
N HIS A 136 6.05 0.43 -12.76
CA HIS A 136 6.31 0.48 -14.20
C HIS A 136 5.30 -0.31 -15.06
N THR A 137 4.12 -0.63 -14.52
CA THR A 137 3.08 -1.39 -15.22
C THR A 137 1.81 -0.55 -15.40
N PRO A 138 1.64 0.12 -16.56
CA PRO A 138 0.40 0.83 -16.89
C PRO A 138 -0.82 -0.09 -16.85
N GLY A 139 -1.91 0.40 -16.28
CA GLY A 139 -3.17 -0.34 -16.10
C GLY A 139 -3.40 -0.89 -14.69
N LEU A 140 -2.37 -0.90 -13.84
CA LEU A 140 -2.52 -1.17 -12.41
C LEU A 140 -2.77 0.12 -11.62
N LYS A 141 -3.44 -0.02 -10.47
CA LYS A 141 -3.46 0.99 -9.41
C LYS A 141 -2.75 0.43 -8.18
N ILE A 142 -1.87 1.21 -7.55
CA ILE A 142 -1.03 0.73 -6.44
C ILE A 142 -1.10 1.74 -5.29
N VAL A 143 -1.51 1.28 -4.11
CA VAL A 143 -1.66 2.13 -2.92
C VAL A 143 -1.01 1.51 -1.69
N MET A 144 -0.57 2.36 -0.74
CA MET A 144 0.00 1.94 0.54
C MET A 144 -0.44 2.89 1.67
N PRO A 145 -1.34 2.48 2.59
CA PRO A 145 -1.80 3.33 3.70
C PRO A 145 -0.72 3.55 4.77
N ARG A 146 -0.70 4.71 5.42
CA ARG A 146 0.13 4.96 6.62
C ARG A 146 -0.54 4.62 7.96
N GLY A 147 -1.82 4.23 7.97
CA GLY A 147 -2.59 4.07 9.21
C GLY A 147 -3.93 3.34 9.04
N ALA A 148 -4.63 3.11 10.15
CA ALA A 148 -5.86 2.33 10.19
C ALA A 148 -7.04 3.01 9.46
N LYS A 149 -7.21 4.33 9.67
CA LYS A 149 -8.25 5.11 8.98
C LYS A 149 -8.00 5.12 7.47
N GLN A 150 -6.75 5.28 7.06
CA GLN A 150 -6.43 5.24 5.64
C GLN A 150 -6.61 3.85 5.03
N ALA A 151 -6.14 2.79 5.71
CA ALA A 151 -6.22 1.44 5.20
C ALA A 151 -7.65 1.03 4.84
N LYS A 152 -8.63 1.32 5.70
CA LYS A 152 -10.04 1.06 5.39
C LYS A 152 -10.53 1.87 4.18
N GLY A 153 -10.26 3.17 4.16
CA GLY A 153 -10.75 4.06 3.10
C GLY A 153 -10.17 3.72 1.73
N LEU A 154 -8.87 3.42 1.68
CA LEU A 154 -8.19 2.98 0.45
C LEU A 154 -8.64 1.59 0.02
N LEU A 155 -8.79 0.63 0.94
CA LEU A 155 -9.31 -0.70 0.62
C LEU A 155 -10.67 -0.63 -0.06
N LEU A 156 -11.61 0.12 0.53
CA LEU A 156 -12.94 0.33 -0.05
C LEU A 156 -12.87 1.06 -1.39
N SER A 157 -11.87 1.91 -1.59
CA SER A 157 -11.67 2.61 -2.86
C SER A 157 -11.12 1.67 -3.93
N CYS A 158 -10.14 0.82 -3.61
CA CYS A 158 -9.63 -0.22 -4.48
C CYS A 158 -10.70 -1.24 -4.90
N ILE A 159 -11.53 -1.69 -3.97
CA ILE A 159 -12.60 -2.65 -4.24
C ILE A 159 -13.65 -2.07 -5.22
N GLU A 160 -13.85 -0.75 -5.18
CA GLU A 160 -14.80 -0.05 -6.03
C GLU A 160 -14.18 0.62 -7.26
N GLU A 161 -12.86 0.50 -7.43
CA GLU A 161 -12.14 1.07 -8.56
C GLU A 161 -12.43 0.21 -9.81
N PRO A 162 -12.70 0.82 -10.98
CA PRO A 162 -12.86 0.07 -12.21
C PRO A 162 -11.54 -0.47 -12.77
N ASP A 163 -10.39 -0.39 -12.08
CA ASP A 163 -9.11 -0.90 -12.55
C ASP A 163 -8.48 -1.84 -11.51
N PRO A 164 -7.72 -2.87 -11.94
CA PRO A 164 -7.11 -3.82 -11.00
C PRO A 164 -6.17 -3.11 -10.02
N CYS A 165 -6.47 -3.27 -8.73
CA CYS A 165 -5.76 -2.62 -7.64
C CYS A 165 -4.82 -3.57 -6.91
N ILE A 166 -3.66 -3.07 -6.51
CA ILE A 166 -2.76 -3.69 -5.54
C ILE A 166 -2.68 -2.78 -4.31
N MET A 167 -3.08 -3.31 -3.16
CA MET A 167 -2.96 -2.64 -1.88
C MET A 167 -1.87 -3.32 -1.04
N PHE A 168 -0.79 -2.61 -0.80
CA PHE A 168 0.26 -3.06 0.09
C PHE A 168 -0.04 -2.62 1.52
N GLU A 169 -0.12 -3.54 2.46
CA GLU A 169 -0.53 -3.30 3.85
C GLU A 169 0.73 -3.29 4.75
N PRO A 170 1.22 -2.15 5.27
CA PRO A 170 2.45 -2.13 6.08
C PRO A 170 2.30 -2.96 7.36
N LYS A 171 2.91 -4.14 7.38
CA LYS A 171 2.55 -5.18 8.35
C LYS A 171 2.90 -4.82 9.80
N ILE A 172 3.94 -4.00 9.99
CA ILE A 172 4.32 -3.47 11.30
C ILE A 172 3.21 -2.61 11.92
N LEU A 173 2.34 -2.01 11.10
CA LEU A 173 1.24 -1.15 11.54
C LEU A 173 -0.04 -1.90 11.88
N TYR A 174 -0.16 -3.20 11.57
CA TYR A 174 -1.39 -3.96 11.81
C TYR A 174 -1.92 -3.82 13.24
N ARG A 175 -1.02 -3.87 14.22
CA ARG A 175 -1.34 -3.76 15.64
C ARG A 175 -0.90 -2.43 16.26
N ALA A 176 0.07 -1.75 15.64
CA ALA A 176 0.65 -0.52 16.17
C ALA A 176 -0.16 0.73 15.84
N ALA A 177 -0.68 0.85 14.60
CA ALA A 177 -1.48 2.00 14.22
C ALA A 177 -2.90 1.87 14.78
N ILE A 178 -3.33 2.84 15.59
CA ILE A 178 -4.67 2.91 16.19
C ILE A 178 -5.25 4.29 15.90
N ASP A 179 -6.34 4.32 15.12
CA ASP A 179 -7.05 5.55 14.77
C ASP A 179 -8.51 5.50 15.23
N ASP A 180 -9.15 6.67 15.30
CA ASP A 180 -10.61 6.77 15.25
C ASP A 180 -11.08 6.50 13.82
N VAL A 181 -11.62 5.30 13.60
CA VAL A 181 -12.00 4.78 12.29
C VAL A 181 -13.52 4.77 12.21
N PRO A 182 -14.14 5.58 11.31
CA PRO A 182 -15.58 5.55 11.11
C PRO A 182 -16.05 4.13 10.81
N THR A 183 -17.13 3.67 11.44
CA THR A 183 -17.69 2.33 11.21
C THR A 183 -18.45 2.24 9.89
N ALA A 184 -19.03 3.36 9.44
CA ALA A 184 -19.73 3.47 8.15
C ALA A 184 -18.77 3.39 6.95
N HIS A 185 -19.33 3.26 5.74
CA HIS A 185 -18.59 3.33 4.48
C HIS A 185 -18.00 4.73 4.29
N TYR A 186 -16.74 4.80 3.84
CA TYR A 186 -16.10 6.00 3.33
C TYR A 186 -14.96 5.60 2.39
N LYS A 187 -14.52 6.54 1.56
CA LYS A 187 -13.45 6.36 0.57
C LYS A 187 -12.33 7.35 0.80
N ILE A 188 -11.14 6.99 0.30
CA ILE A 188 -10.01 7.90 0.13
C ILE A 188 -9.62 7.78 -1.33
N GLU A 189 -9.49 8.93 -1.98
CA GLU A 189 -9.23 9.00 -3.41
C GLU A 189 -7.87 8.39 -3.77
N ILE A 190 -7.86 7.52 -4.79
CA ILE A 190 -6.64 6.94 -5.34
C ILE A 190 -5.98 7.99 -6.24
N GLY A 191 -4.66 8.12 -6.17
CA GLY A 191 -3.91 9.12 -6.94
C GLY A 191 -3.87 10.52 -6.32
N LYS A 192 -4.38 10.69 -5.08
CA LYS A 192 -4.26 11.93 -4.31
C LYS A 192 -3.37 11.75 -3.10
N ALA A 193 -2.35 12.59 -3.00
CA ALA A 193 -1.45 12.66 -1.85
C ALA A 193 -2.02 13.57 -0.76
N GLU A 194 -1.40 13.58 0.42
CA GLU A 194 -1.83 14.37 1.57
C GLU A 194 -0.64 15.11 2.18
N VAL A 195 -0.75 16.43 2.33
CA VAL A 195 0.16 17.21 3.18
C VAL A 195 -0.24 16.93 4.64
N VAL A 196 0.58 16.16 5.35
CA VAL A 196 0.32 15.77 6.74
C VAL A 196 0.94 16.74 7.74
N ARG A 197 1.85 17.59 7.27
CA ARG A 197 2.44 18.71 8.01
C ARG A 197 2.83 19.80 7.02
N GLU A 198 2.37 21.02 7.27
CA GLU A 198 2.77 22.21 6.50
C GLU A 198 4.19 22.65 6.89
N GLY A 199 4.93 23.19 5.92
CA GLY A 199 6.25 23.77 6.13
C GLY A 199 6.73 24.53 4.90
N ASP A 200 7.82 25.28 5.04
CA ASP A 200 8.28 26.25 4.03
C ASP A 200 9.77 26.15 3.68
N ALA A 201 10.54 25.31 4.37
CA ALA A 201 11.99 25.18 4.13
C ALA A 201 12.35 23.97 3.26
N VAL A 202 11.75 22.81 3.51
CA VAL A 202 12.05 21.55 2.79
C VAL A 202 10.81 20.67 2.74
N THR A 203 10.52 20.06 1.58
CA THR A 203 9.46 19.07 1.41
C THR A 203 10.01 17.64 1.57
N LEU A 204 9.38 16.86 2.46
CA LEU A 204 9.68 15.44 2.72
C LEU A 204 8.56 14.57 2.18
N VAL A 205 8.86 13.65 1.26
CA VAL A 205 7.87 12.76 0.64
C VAL A 205 8.12 11.31 1.04
N GLY A 206 7.08 10.60 1.48
CA GLY A 206 7.13 9.18 1.78
C GLY A 206 5.76 8.52 1.72
N TRP A 207 5.68 7.22 2.02
CA TRP A 207 4.43 6.46 2.07
C TRP A 207 4.52 5.34 3.11
N GLY A 208 3.38 4.79 3.51
CA GLY A 208 3.31 3.72 4.50
C GLY A 208 3.94 4.10 5.84
N THR A 209 4.72 3.19 6.43
CA THR A 209 5.37 3.43 7.74
C THR A 209 6.37 4.59 7.70
N GLN A 210 6.97 4.88 6.54
CA GLN A 210 8.01 5.89 6.42
C GLN A 210 7.49 7.31 6.68
N VAL A 211 6.19 7.57 6.50
CA VAL A 211 5.59 8.87 6.82
C VAL A 211 5.76 9.23 8.30
N HIS A 212 5.64 8.25 9.21
CA HIS A 212 5.87 8.47 10.64
C HIS A 212 7.33 8.83 10.93
N VAL A 213 8.28 8.22 10.22
CA VAL A 213 9.71 8.57 10.31
C VAL A 213 9.94 10.01 9.85
N LEU A 214 9.31 10.43 8.75
CA LEU A 214 9.46 11.79 8.22
C LEU A 214 8.85 12.85 9.15
N LEU A 215 7.75 12.54 9.84
CA LEU A 215 7.20 13.41 10.88
C LEU A 215 8.19 13.60 12.04
N GLU A 216 8.81 12.52 12.53
CA GLU A 216 9.87 12.63 13.55
C GLU A 216 11.10 13.41 13.04
N VAL A 217 11.46 13.25 11.77
CA VAL A 217 12.55 14.04 11.14
C VAL A 217 12.20 15.51 11.11
N ALA A 218 10.96 15.86 10.75
CA ALA A 218 10.50 17.24 10.72
C ALA A 218 10.50 17.88 12.13
N ASP A 219 10.21 17.12 13.18
CA ASP A 219 10.38 17.57 14.57
C ASP A 219 11.85 17.82 14.90
N LEU A 220 12.74 16.87 14.61
CA LEU A 220 14.18 17.01 14.83
C LEU A 220 14.77 18.21 14.07
N VAL A 221 14.35 18.45 12.83
CA VAL A 221 14.82 19.61 12.03
C VAL A 221 14.35 20.92 12.65
N GLN A 222 13.11 20.99 13.13
CA GLN A 222 12.58 22.18 13.79
C GLN A 222 13.33 22.48 15.11
N GLU A 223 13.62 21.45 15.90
CA GLU A 223 14.31 21.56 17.18
C GLU A 223 15.80 21.91 17.03
N GLU A 224 16.52 21.22 16.14
CA GLU A 224 17.97 21.31 16.04
C GLU A 224 18.46 22.36 15.03
N LEU A 225 17.67 22.64 13.98
CA LEU A 225 18.05 23.52 12.88
C LEU A 225 17.14 24.75 12.74
N GLY A 226 16.02 24.81 13.46
CA GLY A 226 15.08 25.94 13.41
C GLY A 226 14.33 26.08 12.07
N ALA A 227 14.34 25.04 11.24
CA ALA A 227 13.69 25.03 9.92
C ALA A 227 12.37 24.23 9.94
N SER A 228 11.42 24.64 9.09
CA SER A 228 10.09 24.01 9.02
C SER A 228 9.98 23.10 7.79
N CYS A 229 9.78 21.80 8.01
CA CYS A 229 9.59 20.83 6.94
C CYS A 229 8.11 20.60 6.61
N GLU A 230 7.77 20.66 5.32
CA GLU A 230 6.51 20.12 4.79
C GLU A 230 6.65 18.58 4.70
N VAL A 231 5.64 17.83 5.13
CA VAL A 231 5.63 16.36 5.04
C VAL A 231 4.43 15.91 4.22
N ILE A 232 4.69 15.13 3.18
CA ILE A 232 3.71 14.61 2.24
C ILE A 232 3.66 13.08 2.34
N ASP A 233 2.46 12.55 2.60
CA ASP A 233 2.14 11.15 2.36
C ASP A 233 1.68 10.98 0.92
N LEU A 234 2.43 10.20 0.14
CA LEU A 234 2.14 9.97 -1.27
C LEU A 234 0.85 9.16 -1.48
N ILE A 235 0.53 8.23 -0.56
CA ILE A 235 -0.64 7.34 -0.56
C ILE A 235 -0.70 6.35 -1.75
N SER A 236 -0.67 6.86 -2.98
CA SER A 236 -0.79 6.15 -4.23
C SER A 236 0.52 6.19 -5.01
N ILE A 237 1.08 5.02 -5.28
CA ILE A 237 2.32 4.87 -6.05
C ILE A 237 2.02 4.94 -7.55
N LEU A 238 0.86 4.43 -7.97
CA LEU A 238 0.41 4.47 -9.37
C LEU A 238 -1.12 4.60 -9.44
N PRO A 239 -1.67 5.64 -10.09
CA PRO A 239 -0.99 6.90 -10.42
C PRO A 239 -0.53 7.62 -9.14
N TRP A 240 0.53 8.40 -9.21
CA TRP A 240 0.99 9.24 -8.10
C TRP A 240 0.61 10.70 -8.33
N ASP A 241 0.47 11.46 -7.24
CA ASP A 241 0.00 12.85 -7.28
C ASP A 241 1.13 13.81 -7.65
N THR A 242 1.42 13.89 -8.95
CA THR A 242 2.42 14.81 -9.51
C THR A 242 2.06 16.26 -9.22
N GLU A 243 0.76 16.59 -9.23
CA GLU A 243 0.27 17.95 -9.05
C GLU A 243 0.57 18.44 -7.64
N LEU A 244 0.31 17.63 -6.61
CA LEU A 244 0.59 18.04 -5.23
C LEU A 244 2.09 18.08 -4.94
N VAL A 245 2.85 17.08 -5.39
CA VAL A 245 4.29 16.96 -5.07
C VAL A 245 5.12 18.01 -5.80
N CYS A 246 4.77 18.34 -7.04
CA CYS A 246 5.51 19.35 -7.81
C CYS A 246 4.91 20.75 -7.68
N LYS A 247 3.59 20.89 -7.46
CA LYS A 247 2.77 22.13 -7.57
C LYS A 247 2.84 22.78 -8.97
N GLU A 248 4.03 22.95 -9.55
CA GLU A 248 4.37 23.42 -10.91
C GLU A 248 5.67 22.74 -11.42
N GLU A 249 6.17 23.05 -12.62
CA GLU A 249 7.48 22.54 -13.10
C GLU A 249 8.64 23.04 -12.20
N CYS A 250 9.20 22.18 -11.34
CA CYS A 250 10.06 22.60 -10.24
C CYS A 250 11.49 23.01 -10.60
N PHE A 251 11.95 22.85 -11.86
CA PHE A 251 13.36 23.00 -12.19
C PHE A 251 13.95 24.35 -11.77
N LEU A 252 13.19 25.43 -11.94
CA LEU A 252 13.62 26.79 -11.58
C LEU A 252 13.50 27.11 -10.07
N HIS A 253 12.90 26.20 -9.29
CA HIS A 253 12.63 26.35 -7.86
C HIS A 253 13.52 25.46 -6.98
N LEU A 254 14.35 24.59 -7.57
CA LEU A 254 15.25 23.74 -6.80
C LEU A 254 16.48 24.53 -6.32
N GLU A 255 16.49 24.87 -5.03
CA GLU A 255 17.64 25.51 -4.37
C GLU A 255 18.77 24.52 -4.08
N ALA A 256 18.44 23.23 -3.95
CA ALA A 256 19.40 22.15 -3.73
C ALA A 256 19.01 20.91 -4.55
N PRO A 257 19.97 20.00 -4.83
CA PRO A 257 19.67 18.73 -5.47
C PRO A 257 18.68 17.90 -4.64
N ILE A 258 17.66 17.34 -5.28
CA ILE A 258 16.73 16.40 -4.65
C ILE A 258 17.51 15.20 -4.11
N GLN A 259 17.41 14.95 -2.80
CA GLN A 259 18.04 13.79 -2.16
C GLN A 259 17.08 12.61 -2.04
N ARG A 260 17.63 11.39 -2.13
CA ARG A 260 16.91 10.14 -1.88
C ARG A 260 17.56 9.42 -0.71
N VAL A 261 16.76 9.10 0.31
CA VAL A 261 17.19 8.29 1.46
C VAL A 261 16.39 7.00 1.45
N THR A 262 17.00 5.91 0.98
CA THR A 262 16.35 4.61 0.77
C THR A 262 17.05 3.50 1.55
N GLY A 263 16.49 2.29 1.52
CA GLY A 263 17.25 1.08 1.82
C GLY A 263 18.50 0.99 0.94
N TRP A 264 19.49 0.22 1.38
CA TRP A 264 20.69 -0.04 0.59
C TRP A 264 20.39 -0.99 -0.58
N ASP A 265 21.25 -0.98 -1.60
CA ASP A 265 21.19 -1.90 -2.76
C ASP A 265 21.64 -3.32 -2.37
N THR A 266 20.95 -3.91 -1.41
CA THR A 266 21.15 -5.27 -0.91
C THR A 266 19.80 -5.93 -0.70
N PRO A 267 19.74 -7.28 -0.71
CA PRO A 267 18.61 -7.98 -0.10
C PRO A 267 18.38 -7.50 1.33
N PHE A 268 17.12 -7.54 1.79
CA PHE A 268 16.76 -7.10 3.13
C PHE A 268 17.39 -8.04 4.19
N PRO A 269 18.22 -7.54 5.12
CA PRO A 269 18.94 -8.39 6.06
C PRO A 269 18.08 -8.78 7.28
N HIS A 270 18.45 -9.87 7.95
CA HIS A 270 17.84 -10.25 9.23
C HIS A 270 18.44 -9.44 10.40
N ILE A 271 19.68 -9.75 10.81
CA ILE A 271 20.30 -9.11 11.99
C ILE A 271 20.73 -7.65 11.76
N PHE A 272 20.92 -7.26 10.50
CA PHE A 272 21.38 -5.92 10.13
C PHE A 272 20.22 -4.96 9.79
N GLU A 273 18.96 -5.34 10.04
CA GLU A 273 17.80 -4.49 9.78
C GLU A 273 17.94 -3.07 10.36
N PRO A 274 18.42 -2.87 11.61
CA PRO A 274 18.63 -1.52 12.17
C PRO A 274 19.62 -0.64 11.39
N PHE A 275 20.55 -1.24 10.64
CA PHE A 275 21.54 -0.50 9.81
C PHE A 275 21.07 -0.33 8.36
N TYR A 276 20.03 -1.04 7.96
CA TYR A 276 19.53 -1.07 6.59
C TYR A 276 18.47 0.01 6.34
N LEU A 277 17.54 0.17 7.27
CA LEU A 277 16.39 1.05 7.09
C LEU A 277 16.80 2.52 6.92
N PRO A 278 16.08 3.30 6.10
CA PRO A 278 16.22 4.75 6.05
C PRO A 278 15.62 5.37 7.31
N ASP A 279 16.31 5.22 8.44
CA ASP A 279 15.86 5.73 9.72
C ASP A 279 15.87 7.27 9.79
N LYS A 280 15.32 7.80 10.89
CA LYS A 280 15.25 9.26 11.10
C LYS A 280 16.61 9.93 11.12
N TRP A 281 17.68 9.26 11.55
CA TRP A 281 19.01 9.86 11.61
C TRP A 281 19.60 10.03 10.21
N ARG A 282 19.44 9.04 9.34
CA ARG A 282 19.83 9.12 7.92
C ARG A 282 19.02 10.20 7.19
N CYS A 283 17.70 10.26 7.43
CA CYS A 283 16.85 11.30 6.86
C CYS A 283 17.21 12.70 7.38
N PHE A 284 17.41 12.87 8.68
CA PHE A 284 17.83 14.14 9.28
C PHE A 284 19.17 14.62 8.73
N ALA A 285 20.16 13.73 8.59
CA ALA A 285 21.45 14.07 8.00
C ALA A 285 21.32 14.55 6.54
N ALA A 286 20.43 13.93 5.75
CA ALA A 286 20.14 14.37 4.38
C ALA A 286 19.49 15.76 4.36
N VAL A 287 18.50 16.03 5.21
CA VAL A 287 17.87 17.37 5.32
C VAL A 287 18.89 18.42 5.75
N LYS A 288 19.75 18.11 6.72
CA LYS A 288 20.84 19.00 7.11
C LYS A 288 21.78 19.31 5.94
N ASN A 289 22.08 18.34 5.08
CA ASN A 289 22.90 18.59 3.90
C ASN A 289 22.18 19.47 2.86
N ILE A 290 20.86 19.28 2.66
CA ILE A 290 20.04 20.13 1.78
C ILE A 290 20.06 21.58 2.25
N LEU A 291 19.81 21.81 3.54
CA LEU A 291 19.75 23.16 4.12
C LEU A 291 21.10 23.91 4.12
N ASN A 292 22.21 23.22 3.87
CA ASN A 292 23.56 23.80 3.83
C ASN A 292 24.17 23.82 2.41
N TYR A 293 23.40 23.47 1.37
CA TYR A 293 23.85 23.49 -0.04
C TYR A 293 23.99 24.93 -0.54
#